data_AF-A0A8T3RN58-F1
#
_entry.id   AF-A0A8T3RN58-F1
#
_cell.length_a   1.000
_cell.length_b   1.000
_cell.length_c   1.000
_cell.angle_alpha   90.00
_cell.angle_beta   90.00
_cell.angle_gamma   90.00
#
_symmetry.space_group_name_H-M   'P 1'
#
loop_
_entity.id
_entity.type
_entity.pdbx_description
1 polymer ?
#
loop_
_entity_poly.entity_id
_entity_poly.type
_entity_poly.pdbx_seq_one_letter_code
_entity_poly.pdbx_strand_id
1 'polypeptide(L)' 'MLAGLQHLKEHYQYRTRRVKEAAEGPEIEVEGRRYIDFSSNDY' A
#
# COMPACT_ATOMS: atom_id res chain seq x y z
N MET A 1 16.93 17.45 3.94
CA MET A 1 16.03 16.37 3.47
C MET A 1 15.02 15.92 4.53
N LEU A 2 15.38 15.79 5.81
CA LEU A 2 14.47 15.27 6.85
C LEU A 2 13.17 16.11 7.04
N ALA A 3 13.27 17.44 6.99
CA ALA A 3 12.14 18.34 7.25
C ALA A 3 10.97 18.17 6.25
N GLY A 4 11.25 17.88 4.98
CA GLY A 4 10.21 17.68 3.97
C GLY A 4 9.41 16.39 4.19
N LEU A 5 10.08 15.30 4.58
CA LEU A 5 9.40 14.03 4.90
C LEU A 5 8.56 14.15 6.17
N GLN A 6 9.06 14.88 7.17
CA GLN A 6 8.32 15.18 8.40
C GLN A 6 7.03 15.95 8.09
N HIS A 7 7.11 17.01 7.28
CA HIS A 7 5.96 17.80 6.85
C HIS A 7 4.88 16.96 6.14
N LEU A 8 5.30 16.07 5.22
CA LEU A 8 4.36 15.15 4.55
C LEU A 8 3.68 14.19 5.53
N LYS A 9 4.39 13.74 6.58
CA LYS A 9 3.84 12.87 7.61
C LYS A 9 2.84 13.62 8.50
N GLU A 10 3.15 14.84 8.91
CA GLU A 10 2.28 15.71 9.73
C GLU A 10 1.03 16.17 8.98
N HIS A 11 1.04 16.13 7.65
CA HIS A 11 -0.10 16.48 6.79
C HIS A 11 -0.76 15.29 6.10
N TYR A 12 -0.48 14.06 6.55
CA TYR A 12 -1.11 12.84 6.02
C TYR A 12 -0.92 12.61 4.50
N GLN A 13 0.13 13.20 3.93
CA GLN A 13 0.50 13.05 2.52
C GLN A 13 1.62 12.03 2.32
N TYR A 14 2.18 11.52 3.42
CA TYR A 14 3.20 10.50 3.39
C TYR A 14 2.63 9.18 2.87
N ARG A 15 3.23 8.65 1.80
CA ARG A 15 2.77 7.42 1.14
C ARG A 15 3.51 6.20 1.66
N THR A 16 2.76 5.15 1.94
CA THR A 16 3.28 3.83 2.31
C THR A 16 2.96 2.84 1.21
N ARG A 17 3.97 2.06 0.79
CA ARG A 17 3.74 0.93 -0.13
C ARG A 17 3.34 -0.30 0.67
N ARG A 18 2.52 -1.15 0.04
CA ARG A 18 2.23 -2.50 0.49
C ARG A 18 2.87 -3.49 -0.48
N VAL A 19 3.30 -4.63 0.03
CA VAL A 19 3.85 -5.71 -0.79
C VAL A 19 2.84 -6.85 -0.79
N LYS A 20 2.45 -7.29 -1.98
CA LYS A 20 1.62 -8.48 -2.15
C LYS A 20 2.53 -9.71 -2.05
N GLU A 21 2.14 -10.66 -1.21
CA GLU A 21 2.90 -11.88 -0.94
C GLU A 21 2.52 -13.02 -1.88
N ALA A 22 1.33 -12.95 -2.48
CA ALA A 22 0.82 -13.87 -3.48
C ALA A 22 0.72 -13.22 -4.86
N ALA A 23 0.42 -14.04 -5.88
CA ALA A 23 0.12 -13.58 -7.23
C ALA A 23 -1.14 -12.69 -7.27
N GLU A 24 -1.28 -11.89 -8.32
CA GLU A 24 -2.44 -11.02 -8.54
C GLU A 24 -3.73 -11.84 -8.74
N GLY A 25 -4.83 -11.34 -8.18
CA GLY A 25 -6.14 -11.94 -8.32
C GLY A 25 -7.18 -11.21 -7.45
N PRO A 26 -8.44 -11.70 -7.42
CA PRO A 26 -9.51 -11.08 -6.64
C PRO A 26 -9.23 -11.07 -5.13
N GLU A 27 -8.43 -12.02 -4.66
CA GLU A 27 -7.93 -12.08 -3.30
C GLU A 27 -6.41 -12.00 -3.28
N ILE A 28 -5.89 -11.17 -2.40
CA ILE A 28 -4.45 -10.96 -2.22
C ILE A 28 -4.05 -11.16 -0.76
N GLU A 29 -2.78 -11.50 -0.56
CA GLU A 29 -2.15 -11.55 0.75
C GLU A 29 -1.20 -10.37 0.90
N VAL A 30 -1.36 -9.60 1.97
CA VAL A 30 -0.53 -8.45 2.32
C VAL A 30 -0.23 -8.51 3.81
N GLU A 31 1.05 -8.51 4.18
CA GLU A 31 1.50 -8.52 5.57
C GLU A 31 0.87 -9.69 6.38
N GLY A 32 0.81 -10.89 5.77
CA GLY A 32 0.24 -12.10 6.37
C GLY A 32 -1.28 -12.08 6.56
N ARG A 33 -1.99 -11.16 5.90
CA ARG A 33 -3.46 -11.04 5.97
C ARG A 33 -4.07 -11.11 4.58
N ARG A 34 -5.23 -11.78 4.49
CA ARG A 34 -6.01 -11.90 3.25
C ARG A 34 -6.97 -10.72 3.09
N TYR A 35 -7.02 -10.18 1.88
CA TYR A 35 -7.88 -9.08 1.48
C TYR A 35 -8.53 -9.36 0.11
N ILE A 36 -9.71 -8.79 -0.12
CA ILE A 36 -10.28 -8.67 -1.48
C ILE A 36 -9.61 -7.47 -2.15
N ASP A 37 -9.09 -7.66 -3.35
CA ASP A 37 -8.36 -6.62 -4.07
C ASP A 37 -9.27 -5.73 -4.91
N PHE A 38 -9.17 -4.42 -4.67
CA PHE A 38 -9.79 -3.36 -5.46
C PHE A 38 -8.77 -2.29 -5.87
N SER A 39 -7.48 -2.56 -5.66
CA SER A 39 -6.40 -1.60 -5.83
C SER A 39 -5.64 -1.74 -7.15
N SER A 40 -5.82 -2.85 -7.85
CA SER A 40 -5.22 -3.09 -9.16
C SER A 40 -6.13 -2.65 -10.31
N ASN A 41 -5.53 -2.54 -11.48
CA ASN A 41 -6.21 -2.26 -12.75
C ASN A 41 -6.28 -3.55 -13.60
N ASP A 42 -6.32 -4.72 -12.96
CA ASP A 42 -6.34 -6.03 -13.62
C ASP A 42 -7.77 -6.39 -14.05
N TYR A 43 -8.15 -5.89 -15.24
CA TYR A 43 -9.47 -6.08 -15.87
C TYR A 43 -9.49 -7.25 -16.85
#